data_AF-A0A850PIR2-F1
#
_entry.id   AF-A0A850PIR2-F1
#
_cell.length_a   1.000
_cell.length_b   1.000
_cell.length_c   1.000
_cell.angle_alpha   90.00
_cell.angle_beta   90.00
_cell.angle_gamma   90.00
#
_symmetry.space_group_name_H-M   'P 1'
#
loop_
_entity.id
_entity.type
_entity.pdbx_description
1 polymer ?
#
loop_
_entity_poly.entity_id
_entity_poly.type
_entity_poly.pdbx_seq_one_letter_code
_entity_poly.pdbx_strand_id
1 'polypeptide(L)' 'MAAGVCVMTADVVFDQDEDGIVVLLAEQVPHQSENIARNAVRMCPSGALQILAD' A
#
# COMPACT_ATOMS: atom_id res chain seq x y z
N MET A 1 -14.42 1.34 -9.80
CA MET A 1 -13.38 1.57 -8.76
C MET A 1 -12.03 1.57 -9.44
N ALA A 2 -11.11 2.45 -9.03
CA ALA A 2 -9.78 2.55 -9.62
C ALA A 2 -8.82 1.56 -8.95
N ALA A 3 -8.05 0.80 -9.75
CA ALA A 3 -6.92 0.02 -9.26
C ALA A 3 -5.73 0.94 -8.95
N GLY A 4 -4.77 0.47 -8.15
CA GLY A 4 -3.50 1.18 -7.92
C GLY A 4 -3.54 2.35 -6.92
N VAL A 5 -4.65 2.57 -6.20
CA VAL A 5 -4.75 3.66 -5.18
C VAL A 5 -3.62 3.60 -4.16
N CYS A 6 -3.16 2.42 -3.79
CA CYS A 6 -2.05 2.22 -2.87
C CYS A 6 -0.71 2.76 -3.41
N VAL A 7 -0.34 2.39 -4.64
CA VAL A 7 0.88 2.89 -5.30
C VAL A 7 0.79 4.40 -5.49
N MET A 8 -0.37 4.93 -5.90
CA MET A 8 -0.56 6.38 -6.05
C MET A 8 -0.45 7.15 -4.72
N THR A 9 -0.73 6.50 -3.59
CA THR A 9 -0.74 7.15 -2.26
C THR A 9 0.60 6.99 -1.54
N ALA A 10 1.27 5.85 -1.72
CA ALA A 10 2.48 5.46 -1.00
C ALA A 10 3.38 4.57 -1.87
N ASP A 11 3.86 5.13 -2.97
CA ASP A 11 4.80 4.52 -3.93
C ASP A 11 6.14 4.08 -3.30
N VAL A 12 6.51 4.65 -2.15
CA VAL A 12 7.68 4.21 -1.37
C VAL A 12 7.43 2.94 -0.55
N VAL A 13 6.20 2.42 -0.51
CA VAL A 13 5.81 1.23 0.27
C VAL A 13 5.16 0.17 -0.63
N PHE A 14 4.40 0.59 -1.64
CA PHE A 14 3.69 -0.30 -2.54
C PHE A 14 4.18 -0.12 -3.97
N ASP A 15 4.26 -1.22 -4.69
CA ASP A 15 4.45 -1.24 -6.13
C ASP A 15 3.41 -2.18 -6.78
N GLN A 16 3.34 -2.19 -8.10
CA GLN A 16 2.56 -3.13 -8.87
C GLN A 16 3.44 -3.92 -9.82
N ASP A 17 3.22 -5.23 -9.88
CA ASP A 17 3.87 -6.07 -10.88
C ASP A 17 3.23 -5.90 -12.28
N GLU A 18 3.75 -6.65 -13.25
CA GLU A 18 3.28 -6.64 -14.63
C GLU A 18 1.83 -7.13 -14.81
N ASP A 19 1.31 -7.88 -13.83
CA ASP A 19 -0.07 -8.36 -13.79
C ASP A 19 -1.00 -7.37 -13.04
N GLY A 20 -0.46 -6.26 -12.53
CA GLY A 20 -1.18 -5.24 -11.78
C GLY A 20 -1.48 -5.63 -10.33
N ILE A 21 -0.85 -6.68 -9.82
CA ILE A 21 -0.96 -7.12 -8.43
C ILE A 21 -0.06 -6.25 -7.56
N VAL A 22 -0.60 -5.82 -6.43
CA VAL A 22 0.13 -4.95 -5.49
C VAL A 22 1.13 -5.78 -4.70
N VAL A 23 2.37 -5.33 -4.66
CA VAL A 23 3.46 -5.92 -3.87
C VAL A 23 4.00 -4.91 -2.85
N LEU A 24 4.61 -5.42 -1.77
CA LEU A 24 5.28 -4.61 -0.76
C LEU A 24 6.75 -4.38 -1.17
N LEU A 25 7.19 -3.13 -1.15
CA LEU A 25 8.59 -2.77 -1.38
C LEU A 25 9.49 -3.00 -0.15
N ALA A 26 8.89 -3.04 1.04
CA ALA A 26 9.57 -3.32 2.30
C ALA A 26 8.65 -4.07 3.26
N GLU A 27 9.21 -5.00 4.04
CA GLU A 27 8.49 -5.73 5.08
C GLU A 27 8.08 -4.83 6.25
N GLN A 28 8.94 -3.87 6.61
CA GLN A 28 8.66 -2.86 7.62
C GLN A 28 8.45 -1.49 6.96
N VAL A 29 7.36 -0.83 7.33
CA VAL A 29 7.05 0.52 6.83
C VAL A 29 7.99 1.52 7.49
N PRO A 30 8.74 2.33 6.72
CA PRO A 30 9.56 3.39 7.29
C PRO A 30 8.71 4.36 8.11
N HIS A 31 9.21 4.82 9.26
CA HIS A 31 8.47 5.74 10.15
C HIS A 31 7.92 6.99 9.42
N GLN A 32 8.67 7.53 8.46
CA GLN A 32 8.26 8.69 7.68
C GLN A 32 7.06 8.38 6.74
N SER A 33 6.87 7.12 6.39
CA SER A 33 5.86 6.64 5.45
C SER A 33 4.63 6.02 6.13
N GLU A 34 4.61 5.91 7.47
CA GLU A 34 3.50 5.28 8.20
C GLU A 34 2.14 5.91 7.89
N ASN A 35 2.07 7.24 7.85
CA ASN A 35 0.81 7.95 7.61
C ASN A 35 0.26 7.69 6.21
N ILE A 36 1.12 7.74 5.19
CA ILE A 36 0.72 7.49 3.80
C ILE A 36 0.38 6.01 3.57
N ALA A 37 1.10 5.09 4.22
CA ALA A 37 0.79 3.66 4.17
C ALA A 37 -0.57 3.35 4.82
N ARG A 38 -0.85 3.94 5.98
CA ARG A 38 -2.16 3.79 6.66
C ARG A 38 -3.30 4.34 5.81
N ASN A 39 -3.09 5.47 5.13
CA ASN A 39 -4.08 6.03 4.22
C ASN A 39 -4.31 5.12 3.00
N ALA A 40 -3.25 4.59 2.40
CA ALA A 40 -3.34 3.63 1.29
C ALA A 40 -4.17 2.39 1.66
N VAL A 41 -3.94 1.83 2.86
CA VAL A 41 -4.73 0.70 3.38
C VAL A 41 -6.20 1.06 3.53
N ARG A 42 -6.51 2.22 4.16
CA ARG A 42 -7.89 2.68 4.38
C ARG A 42 -8.65 2.96 3.08
N MET A 43 -7.95 3.42 2.05
CA MET A 43 -8.54 3.77 0.75
C MET A 43 -8.61 2.59 -0.22
N CYS A 44 -8.09 1.41 0.16
CA CYS A 44 -8.07 0.23 -0.70
C CYS A 44 -9.50 -0.24 -1.02
N PRO A 45 -9.98 -0.12 -2.28
CA PRO A 45 -11.36 -0.44 -2.61
C PRO A 45 -11.64 -1.95 -2.61
N SER A 46 -10.61 -2.77 -2.79
CA SER A 46 -10.72 -4.23 -2.79
C SER A 46 -10.58 -4.86 -1.40
N GLY A 47 -10.13 -4.09 -0.40
CA GLY A 47 -9.80 -4.62 0.92
C GLY A 47 -8.58 -5.55 0.94
N ALA A 48 -7.72 -5.49 -0.08
CA ALA A 48 -6.55 -6.37 -0.21
C ALA A 48 -5.40 -6.06 0.77
N LEU A 49 -5.45 -4.92 1.45
CA LEU A 49 -4.38 -4.46 2.35
C LEU A 49 -4.83 -4.52 3.81
N GLN A 50 -3.92 -4.88 4.70
CA GLN A 50 -4.14 -4.90 6.15
C GLN A 50 -2.94 -4.32 6.90
N ILE A 51 -3.18 -3.73 8.07
CA ILE A 51 -2.13 -3.32 9.00
C ILE A 51 -2.05 -4.40 10.08
N LEU A 52 -0.86 -4.96 10.25
CA LEU A 52 -0.55 -5.82 11.39
C LEU A 52 0.03 -4.93 12.50
N ALA A 53 -0.43 -5.13 13.73
CA ALA A 53 0.28 -4.63 14.90
C ALA A 53 1.26 -5.72 15.34
N ASP A 54 2.47 -5.32 15.75
CA ASP A 54 3.35 -6.19 16.54
C ASP A 54 2.71 -6.53 17.89
#